data_AF-A0A8J2QZ33-F1
#
_entry.id   AF-A0A8J2QZ33-F1
#
_cell.length_a   1.000
_cell.length_b   1.000
_cell.length_c   1.000
_cell.angle_alpha   90.00
_cell.angle_beta   90.00
_cell.angle_gamma   90.00
#
_symmetry.space_group_name_H-M   'P 1'
#
loop_
_entity.id
_entity.type
_entity.pdbx_description
1 polymer ?
#
loop_
_entity_poly.entity_id
_entity_poly.type
_entity_poly.pdbx_seq_one_letter_code
_entity_poly.pdbx_strand_id
1 'polypeptide(L)'
;MAWRQVIFTIAVVAGVTTQNDVRVCVSELFAPYCDRLQSLGSPVVCDGVGSSDECLTRLNNGSSDFGVFSDEDMVLMAHRQPDENRVVASVRDVLRKDGYSFEAVSVVPASHTGGVESLRGMKYCHPGLDDSEPSWSPRVKKTLERAAAKIESNADVELEVQTLSSFFKSACRPGPWSDDDNVDADLKSRFSNLCALCGQNAKCSKYTNNMGPNINNVDNNNRHIQALECMRSNDNNTFAYVAWQHVRTYFNIRNPRIRASYSLLCADGSLRPLTLEATLSNVAPCSFVKQPWGAIVASTAKASQVSSSIKS
;
A
#
# COMPACT_ATOMS: atom_id res chain seq x y z
N MET A 1 -59.29 -67.26 1.16
CA MET A 1 -57.96 -66.92 0.60
C MET A 1 -58.07 -65.56 -0.07
N ALA A 2 -57.62 -64.50 0.60
CA ALA A 2 -57.73 -63.12 0.13
C ALA A 2 -56.32 -62.61 -0.20
N TRP A 3 -56.08 -62.25 -1.46
CA TRP A 3 -54.81 -61.69 -1.92
C TRP A 3 -54.89 -60.15 -1.81
N ARG A 4 -54.04 -59.56 -0.96
CA ARG A 4 -53.83 -58.11 -0.88
C ARG A 4 -52.72 -57.75 -1.86
N GLN A 5 -53.02 -56.93 -2.87
CA GLN A 5 -52.01 -56.29 -3.69
C GLN A 5 -51.43 -55.07 -2.97
N VAL A 6 -50.10 -55.00 -2.91
CA VAL A 6 -49.35 -53.87 -2.37
C VAL A 6 -48.84 -53.05 -3.56
N ILE A 7 -49.32 -51.81 -3.66
CA ILE A 7 -48.86 -50.84 -4.67
C ILE A 7 -47.69 -50.07 -4.05
N PHE A 8 -46.50 -50.19 -4.62
CA PHE A 8 -45.35 -49.34 -4.30
C PHE A 8 -45.40 -48.08 -5.18
N THR A 9 -45.77 -46.94 -4.59
CA THR A 9 -45.57 -45.62 -5.19
C THR A 9 -44.12 -45.19 -4.98
N ILE A 10 -43.34 -45.16 -6.06
CA ILE A 10 -42.01 -44.56 -6.10
C ILE A 10 -42.19 -43.04 -6.27
N ALA A 11 -41.94 -42.27 -5.21
CA ALA A 11 -41.86 -40.82 -5.29
C ALA A 11 -40.46 -40.44 -5.82
N VAL A 12 -40.41 -39.93 -7.05
CA VAL A 12 -39.21 -39.30 -7.61
C VAL A 12 -39.10 -37.90 -7.01
N VAL A 13 -38.19 -37.74 -6.05
CA VAL A 13 -37.79 -36.43 -5.55
C VAL A 13 -36.84 -35.83 -6.58
N ALA A 14 -37.35 -34.92 -7.40
CA ALA A 14 -36.50 -34.04 -8.20
C ALA A 14 -35.76 -33.09 -7.24
N GLY A 15 -34.45 -33.32 -7.07
CA GLY A 15 -33.58 -32.39 -6.36
C GLY A 15 -33.47 -31.09 -7.15
N VAL A 16 -34.23 -30.08 -6.76
CA VAL A 16 -33.98 -28.70 -7.17
C VAL A 16 -32.69 -28.29 -6.47
N THR A 17 -31.58 -28.18 -7.20
CA THR A 17 -30.40 -27.50 -6.68
C THR A 17 -30.77 -26.03 -6.49
N THR A 18 -31.12 -25.64 -5.26
CA THR A 18 -31.22 -24.24 -4.88
C THR A 18 -29.83 -23.63 -5.01
N GLN A 19 -29.57 -22.97 -6.13
CA GLN A 19 -28.42 -22.09 -6.27
C GLN A 19 -28.66 -20.95 -5.27
N ASN A 20 -27.95 -20.97 -4.14
CA ASN A 20 -28.12 -19.95 -3.11
C ASN A 20 -27.45 -18.67 -3.60
N ASP A 21 -28.23 -17.80 -4.22
CA ASP A 21 -27.76 -16.49 -4.65
C ASP A 21 -27.10 -15.73 -3.49
N VAL A 22 -25.97 -15.09 -3.78
CA VAL A 22 -25.18 -14.32 -2.82
C VAL A 22 -25.32 -12.83 -3.09
N ARG A 23 -25.70 -12.05 -2.06
CA ARG A 23 -25.86 -10.59 -2.18
C ARG A 23 -24.50 -9.90 -2.11
N VAL A 24 -24.19 -9.10 -3.11
CA VAL A 24 -22.95 -8.32 -3.17
C VAL A 24 -23.24 -6.84 -3.07
N CYS A 25 -22.58 -6.15 -2.14
CA CYS A 25 -22.54 -4.69 -2.16
C CYS A 25 -21.39 -4.22 -3.05
N VAL A 26 -21.70 -3.33 -3.99
CA VAL A 26 -20.73 -2.73 -4.92
C VAL A 26 -20.95 -1.22 -4.95
N SER A 27 -19.86 -0.45 -5.01
CA SER A 27 -19.98 1.00 -5.19
C SER A 27 -20.81 1.32 -6.44
N GLU A 28 -21.56 2.41 -6.44
CA GLU A 28 -22.37 2.86 -7.59
C GLU A 28 -21.59 2.87 -8.92
N LEU A 29 -20.29 3.18 -8.90
CA LEU A 29 -19.40 3.13 -10.07
C LEU A 29 -19.36 1.74 -10.75
N PHE A 30 -19.47 0.67 -9.96
CA PHE A 30 -19.37 -0.71 -10.43
C PHE A 30 -20.72 -1.43 -10.52
N ALA A 31 -21.81 -0.81 -10.06
CA ALA A 31 -23.16 -1.39 -10.12
C ALA A 31 -23.56 -1.87 -11.52
N PRO A 32 -23.35 -1.11 -12.63
CA PRO A 32 -23.71 -1.58 -13.96
C PRO A 32 -22.96 -2.84 -14.42
N TYR A 33 -21.70 -3.01 -13.97
CA TYR A 33 -20.93 -4.21 -14.26
C TYR A 33 -21.43 -5.41 -13.46
N CYS A 34 -21.83 -5.18 -12.22
CA CYS A 34 -22.44 -6.20 -11.38
C CYS A 34 -23.77 -6.66 -11.97
N ASP A 35 -24.66 -5.73 -12.35
CA ASP A 35 -25.96 -6.05 -12.96
C ASP A 35 -25.78 -6.88 -14.23
N ARG A 36 -24.73 -6.58 -15.01
CA ARG A 36 -24.37 -7.39 -16.17
C ARG A 36 -23.96 -8.82 -15.79
N LEU A 37 -23.18 -9.03 -14.73
CA LEU A 37 -22.84 -10.37 -14.25
C LEU A 37 -24.11 -11.15 -13.86
N GLN A 38 -25.03 -10.50 -13.14
CA GLN A 38 -26.32 -11.08 -12.80
C GLN A 38 -27.13 -11.46 -14.06
N SER A 39 -27.16 -10.59 -15.07
CA SER A 39 -27.85 -10.88 -16.35
C SER A 39 -27.24 -12.04 -17.14
N LEU A 40 -25.97 -12.36 -16.90
CA LEU A 40 -25.26 -13.49 -17.52
C LEU A 40 -25.44 -14.81 -16.76
N GLY A 41 -26.32 -14.84 -15.76
CA GLY A 41 -26.62 -16.04 -14.96
C GLY A 41 -25.65 -16.30 -13.81
N SER A 42 -24.86 -15.30 -13.42
CA SER A 42 -24.07 -15.38 -12.18
C SER A 42 -25.01 -15.42 -10.97
N PRO A 43 -24.75 -16.25 -9.94
CA PRO A 43 -25.59 -16.36 -8.73
C PRO A 43 -25.38 -15.19 -7.76
N VAL A 44 -25.22 -13.98 -8.29
CA VAL A 44 -24.99 -12.76 -7.52
C VAL A 44 -26.21 -11.87 -7.61
N VAL A 45 -26.60 -11.30 -6.47
CA VAL A 45 -27.62 -10.24 -6.41
C VAL A 45 -26.91 -8.94 -6.09
N CYS A 46 -26.96 -7.99 -7.02
CA CYS A 46 -26.20 -6.76 -6.95
C CYS A 46 -26.94 -5.67 -6.19
N ASP A 47 -26.31 -5.16 -5.13
CA ASP A 47 -26.78 -4.02 -4.36
C ASP A 47 -25.81 -2.84 -4.51
N GLY A 48 -26.26 -1.77 -5.17
CA GLY A 48 -25.53 -0.52 -5.22
C GLY A 48 -25.46 0.14 -3.84
N VAL A 49 -24.27 0.64 -3.49
CA VAL A 49 -24.02 1.43 -2.28
C VAL A 49 -23.25 2.70 -2.61
N GLY A 50 -23.53 3.78 -1.88
CA GLY A 50 -22.88 5.07 -2.07
C GLY A 50 -21.46 5.12 -1.50
N SER A 51 -21.09 4.20 -0.60
CA SER A 51 -19.75 4.15 -0.01
C SER A 51 -19.35 2.75 0.47
N SER A 52 -18.03 2.53 0.64
CA SER A 52 -17.49 1.31 1.25
C SER A 52 -17.91 1.15 2.71
N ASP A 53 -18.12 2.24 3.44
CA ASP A 53 -18.62 2.21 4.83
C ASP A 53 -20.09 1.73 4.91
N GLU A 54 -20.91 2.14 3.94
CA GLU A 54 -22.26 1.60 3.78
C GLU A 54 -22.22 0.11 3.44
N CYS A 55 -21.34 -0.31 2.52
CA CYS A 55 -21.13 -1.73 2.20
C CYS A 55 -20.79 -2.53 3.46
N LEU A 56 -19.83 -2.03 4.26
CA LEU A 56 -19.40 -2.66 5.50
C LEU A 56 -20.56 -2.77 6.52
N THR A 57 -21.37 -1.72 6.65
CA THR A 57 -22.56 -1.72 7.49
C THR A 57 -23.58 -2.77 7.05
N ARG A 58 -23.79 -2.92 5.73
CA ARG A 58 -24.67 -3.95 5.16
C ARG A 58 -24.14 -5.37 5.34
N LEU A 59 -22.82 -5.57 5.36
CA LEU A 59 -22.24 -6.88 5.70
C LEU A 59 -22.56 -7.26 7.14
N ASN A 60 -22.39 -6.32 8.07
CA ASN A 60 -22.54 -6.61 9.50
C ASN A 60 -24.00 -6.83 9.91
N ASN A 61 -24.94 -6.10 9.29
CA ASN A 61 -26.36 -6.28 9.55
C ASN A 61 -26.98 -7.45 8.75
N GLY A 62 -26.19 -8.13 7.90
CA GLY A 62 -26.62 -9.27 7.10
C GLY A 62 -27.44 -8.91 5.85
N SER A 63 -27.55 -7.63 5.50
CA SER A 63 -28.25 -7.18 4.29
C SER A 63 -27.44 -7.46 3.02
N SER A 64 -26.12 -7.57 3.12
CA SER A 64 -25.24 -8.07 2.05
C SER A 64 -24.38 -9.21 2.56
N ASP A 65 -24.02 -10.16 1.69
CA ASP A 65 -23.21 -11.32 2.06
C ASP A 65 -21.70 -11.06 1.87
N PHE A 66 -21.34 -10.30 0.84
CA PHE A 66 -19.95 -9.88 0.57
C PHE A 66 -19.86 -8.53 -0.17
N GLY A 67 -18.66 -7.98 -0.23
CA GLY A 67 -18.36 -6.75 -0.95
C GLY A 67 -16.93 -6.73 -1.47
N VAL A 68 -16.63 -5.78 -2.37
CA VAL A 68 -15.29 -5.54 -2.92
C VAL A 68 -14.75 -4.25 -2.33
N PHE A 69 -13.58 -4.30 -1.71
CA PHE A 69 -12.99 -3.21 -0.96
C PHE A 69 -11.62 -2.85 -1.55
N SER A 70 -11.33 -1.54 -1.64
CA SER A 70 -10.00 -1.07 -2.04
C SER A 70 -8.96 -1.44 -0.97
N ASP A 71 -7.68 -1.26 -1.28
CA ASP A 71 -6.63 -1.42 -0.29
C ASP A 71 -6.77 -0.43 0.89
N GLU A 72 -7.17 0.82 0.67
CA GLU A 72 -7.45 1.77 1.76
C GLU A 72 -8.63 1.32 2.63
N ASP A 73 -9.71 0.84 2.01
CA ASP A 73 -10.88 0.31 2.72
C ASP A 73 -10.49 -0.86 3.62
N MET A 74 -9.57 -1.72 3.19
CA MET A 74 -9.06 -2.83 3.99
C MET A 74 -8.36 -2.36 5.27
N VAL A 75 -7.63 -1.23 5.22
CA VAL A 75 -6.99 -0.65 6.41
C VAL A 75 -8.04 -0.07 7.36
N LEU A 76 -9.06 0.61 6.82
CA LEU A 76 -10.16 1.14 7.60
C LEU A 76 -10.94 0.03 8.32
N MET A 77 -11.25 -1.03 7.60
CA MET A 77 -11.95 -2.21 8.13
C MET A 77 -11.17 -2.87 9.25
N ALA A 78 -9.86 -3.07 9.07
CA ALA A 78 -9.00 -3.66 10.11
C ALA A 78 -8.96 -2.85 11.41
N HIS A 79 -9.16 -1.53 11.36
CA HIS A 79 -9.20 -0.67 12.55
C HIS A 79 -10.57 -0.65 13.24
N ARG A 80 -11.66 -0.73 12.45
CA ARG A 80 -13.01 -0.61 12.99
C ARG A 80 -13.58 -1.95 13.47
N GLN A 81 -13.38 -3.02 12.72
CA GLN A 81 -14.11 -4.29 12.89
C GLN A 81 -13.22 -5.50 12.53
N PRO A 82 -12.24 -5.84 13.37
CA PRO A 82 -11.26 -6.89 13.05
C PRO A 82 -11.86 -8.30 12.98
N ASP A 83 -12.97 -8.57 13.67
CA ASP A 83 -13.45 -9.95 13.89
C ASP A 83 -14.79 -10.30 13.20
N GLU A 84 -15.52 -9.31 12.68
CA GLU A 84 -16.86 -9.53 12.11
C GLU A 84 -16.80 -10.04 10.66
N ASN A 85 -15.72 -9.69 9.95
CA ASN A 85 -15.58 -9.89 8.51
C ASN A 85 -14.35 -10.74 8.16
N ARG A 86 -14.42 -11.44 7.03
CA ARG A 86 -13.35 -12.33 6.55
C ARG A 86 -13.00 -12.02 5.10
N VAL A 87 -11.70 -11.86 4.86
CA VAL A 87 -11.16 -11.82 3.49
C VAL A 87 -11.32 -13.21 2.86
N VAL A 88 -12.07 -13.30 1.76
CA VAL A 88 -12.29 -14.56 1.03
C VAL A 88 -11.43 -14.66 -0.23
N ALA A 89 -11.04 -13.52 -0.80
CA ALA A 89 -10.11 -13.43 -1.93
C ALA A 89 -9.41 -12.07 -1.94
N SER A 90 -8.18 -12.01 -2.46
CA SER A 90 -7.48 -10.75 -2.73
C SER A 90 -7.62 -10.35 -4.19
N VAL A 91 -7.90 -9.08 -4.45
CA VAL A 91 -7.90 -8.47 -5.78
C VAL A 91 -6.50 -7.94 -6.07
N ARG A 92 -5.83 -8.51 -7.07
CA ARG A 92 -4.43 -8.21 -7.39
C ARG A 92 -4.25 -7.99 -8.89
N ASP A 93 -3.25 -7.21 -9.24
CA ASP A 93 -2.72 -7.21 -10.60
C ASP A 93 -2.05 -8.56 -10.90
N VAL A 94 -2.45 -9.20 -12.00
CA VAL A 94 -1.96 -10.52 -12.43
C VAL A 94 -0.45 -10.56 -12.69
N LEU A 95 0.16 -9.41 -13.01
CA LEU A 95 1.59 -9.29 -13.25
C LEU A 95 2.37 -9.06 -11.95
N ARG A 96 1.71 -8.61 -10.88
CA ARG A 96 2.33 -8.31 -9.59
C ARG A 96 2.28 -9.51 -8.66
N LYS A 97 3.47 -10.03 -8.33
CA LYS A 97 3.64 -11.16 -7.40
C LYS A 97 3.91 -10.71 -5.96
N ASP A 98 3.83 -9.41 -5.67
CA ASP A 98 4.12 -8.86 -4.35
C ASP A 98 3.11 -9.33 -3.30
N GLY A 99 3.58 -9.56 -2.08
CA GLY A 99 2.72 -10.01 -0.98
C GLY A 99 1.65 -8.98 -0.61
N TYR A 100 1.98 -7.70 -0.79
CA TYR A 100 1.22 -6.50 -0.42
C TYR A 100 1.09 -5.55 -1.62
N SER A 101 0.08 -4.66 -1.61
CA SER A 101 -0.09 -3.59 -2.61
C SER A 101 1.17 -2.75 -2.68
N PHE A 102 1.73 -2.37 -1.52
CA PHE A 102 3.10 -1.91 -1.37
C PHE A 102 3.57 -2.07 0.09
N GLU A 103 4.88 -1.96 0.28
CA GLU A 103 5.51 -1.86 1.58
C GLU A 103 6.46 -0.67 1.57
N ALA A 104 6.33 0.23 2.54
CA ALA A 104 7.19 1.41 2.63
C ALA A 104 8.32 1.16 3.62
N VAL A 105 9.56 1.21 3.14
CA VAL A 105 10.77 0.81 3.88
C VAL A 105 11.77 1.96 3.96
N SER A 106 12.60 1.95 5.01
CA SER A 106 13.74 2.85 5.11
C SER A 106 15.02 2.10 4.75
N VAL A 107 15.76 2.59 3.76
CA VAL A 107 17.06 2.06 3.34
C VAL A 107 18.15 2.95 3.92
N VAL A 108 19.06 2.36 4.69
CA VAL A 108 20.18 3.02 5.34
C VAL A 108 21.50 2.35 4.95
N PRO A 109 22.66 3.04 5.09
CA PRO A 109 23.96 2.40 4.98
C PRO A 109 24.08 1.22 5.97
N ALA A 110 24.77 0.15 5.59
CA ALA A 110 24.93 -1.03 6.45
C ALA A 110 25.69 -0.71 7.76
N SER A 111 26.46 0.37 7.79
CA SER A 111 27.17 0.89 8.97
C SER A 111 26.29 1.72 9.91
N HIS A 112 24.99 1.87 9.63
CA HIS A 112 24.07 2.61 10.49
C HIS A 112 23.97 1.99 11.89
N THR A 113 23.86 2.83 12.92
CA THR A 113 23.77 2.39 14.32
C THR A 113 22.90 3.34 15.11
N GLY A 114 22.16 2.85 16.11
CA GLY A 114 21.31 3.69 16.97
C GLY A 114 19.85 3.80 16.50
N GLY A 115 19.42 2.91 15.60
CA GLY A 115 18.01 2.74 15.23
C GLY A 115 17.39 3.98 14.59
N VAL A 116 16.08 4.16 14.80
CA VAL A 116 15.30 5.25 14.17
C VAL A 116 15.70 6.64 14.70
N GLU A 117 16.02 6.76 15.99
CA GLU A 117 16.37 8.06 16.59
C GLU A 117 17.68 8.63 16.03
N SER A 118 18.62 7.76 15.67
CA SER A 118 19.90 8.14 15.05
C SER A 118 19.79 8.61 13.60
N LEU A 119 18.59 8.66 13.01
CA LEU A 119 18.35 9.38 11.75
C LEU A 119 18.53 10.91 11.90
N ARG A 120 18.54 11.42 13.15
CA ARG A 120 18.83 12.82 13.45
C ARG A 120 20.23 13.19 12.94
N GLY A 121 20.32 14.29 12.21
CA GLY A 121 21.57 14.79 11.62
C GLY A 121 22.02 14.01 10.38
N MET A 122 21.27 13.00 9.93
CA MET A 122 21.51 12.35 8.64
C MET A 122 20.99 13.18 7.49
N LYS A 123 21.42 12.81 6.28
CA LYS A 123 20.89 13.31 5.02
C LYS A 123 19.71 12.43 4.57
N TYR A 124 18.63 13.03 4.07
CA TYR A 124 17.39 12.28 3.76
C TYR A 124 16.96 12.42 2.29
N CYS A 125 16.62 11.32 1.64
CA CYS A 125 16.06 11.31 0.29
C CYS A 125 14.63 10.74 0.31
N HIS A 126 13.64 11.62 0.07
CA HIS A 126 12.21 11.29 0.05
C HIS A 126 11.69 11.20 -1.40
N PRO A 127 10.82 10.24 -1.77
CA PRO A 127 10.33 10.06 -3.14
C PRO A 127 9.55 11.27 -3.63
N GLY A 128 8.66 11.80 -2.81
CA GLY A 128 8.03 13.10 -3.02
C GLY A 128 6.69 13.18 -2.30
N LEU A 129 6.16 14.39 -2.18
CA LEU A 129 4.85 14.67 -1.62
C LEU A 129 3.77 14.88 -2.68
N ASP A 130 4.17 15.00 -3.95
CA ASP A 130 3.26 15.15 -5.09
C ASP A 130 2.36 13.92 -5.31
N ASP A 131 1.28 14.09 -6.07
CA ASP A 131 0.29 13.04 -6.34
C ASP A 131 0.67 12.13 -7.52
N SER A 132 1.96 12.05 -7.87
CA SER A 132 2.42 11.17 -8.94
C SER A 132 2.23 9.68 -8.63
N GLU A 133 2.07 9.32 -7.35
CA GLU A 133 1.77 7.97 -6.89
C GLU A 133 0.57 7.98 -5.93
N PRO A 134 -0.66 7.89 -6.45
CA PRO A 134 -1.89 8.02 -5.66
C PRO A 134 -2.03 6.98 -4.54
N SER A 135 -1.47 5.78 -4.72
CA SER A 135 -1.46 4.72 -3.69
C SER A 135 -0.64 5.10 -2.46
N TRP A 136 0.29 6.05 -2.58
CA TRP A 136 1.05 6.60 -1.44
C TRP A 136 0.34 7.83 -0.90
N SER A 137 -0.65 7.59 -0.03
CA SER A 137 -1.35 8.67 0.67
C SER A 137 -0.39 9.57 1.47
N PRO A 138 -0.79 10.82 1.81
CA PRO A 138 0.01 11.71 2.65
C PRO A 138 0.44 11.07 3.98
N ARG A 139 -0.40 10.19 4.56
CA ARG A 139 -0.06 9.41 5.76
C ARG A 139 1.16 8.52 5.52
N VAL A 140 1.18 7.77 4.41
CA VAL A 140 2.28 6.86 4.05
C VAL A 140 3.55 7.67 3.84
N LYS A 141 3.50 8.68 2.96
CA LYS A 141 4.62 9.55 2.63
C LYS A 141 5.32 10.11 3.89
N LYS A 142 4.53 10.56 4.87
CA LYS A 142 5.04 11.19 6.11
C LYS A 142 5.30 10.20 7.26
N THR A 143 5.08 8.90 7.09
CA THR A 143 5.14 7.93 8.20
C THR A 143 6.52 7.88 8.86
N LEU A 144 7.60 7.75 8.07
CA LEU A 144 8.95 7.69 8.63
C LEU A 144 9.36 9.00 9.30
N GLU A 145 9.04 10.13 8.65
CA GLU A 145 9.31 11.48 9.16
C GLU A 145 8.70 11.67 10.55
N ARG A 146 7.41 11.33 10.69
CA ARG A 146 6.67 11.44 11.96
C ARG A 146 7.22 10.51 13.03
N ALA A 147 7.52 9.26 12.68
CA ALA A 147 8.08 8.30 13.61
C ALA A 147 9.48 8.71 14.12
N ALA A 148 10.35 9.18 13.22
CA ALA A 148 11.73 9.53 13.56
C ALA A 148 11.85 10.86 14.31
N ALA A 149 11.15 11.89 13.84
CA ALA A 149 11.17 13.22 14.43
C ALA A 149 10.15 13.41 15.56
N LYS A 150 9.36 12.36 15.88
CA LYS A 150 8.31 12.37 16.91
C LYS A 150 7.29 13.50 16.68
N ILE A 151 6.83 13.63 15.44
CA ILE A 151 5.85 14.66 15.04
C ILE A 151 4.44 14.08 15.19
N GLU A 152 3.60 14.83 15.90
CA GLU A 152 2.19 14.49 16.08
C GLU A 152 1.43 14.51 14.75
N SER A 153 0.43 13.63 14.62
CA SER A 153 -0.30 13.46 13.35
C SER A 153 -1.08 14.70 12.90
N ASN A 154 -1.43 15.58 13.84
CA ASN A 154 -2.18 16.82 13.68
C ASN A 154 -1.30 18.08 13.78
N ALA A 155 0.03 17.93 13.72
CA ALA A 155 0.94 19.07 13.73
C ALA A 155 0.67 19.99 12.53
N ASP A 156 0.74 21.30 12.77
CA ASP A 156 0.71 22.30 11.71
C ASP A 156 1.87 22.09 10.72
N VAL A 157 1.63 22.43 9.44
CA VAL A 157 2.61 22.24 8.37
C VAL A 157 3.92 22.99 8.65
N GLU A 158 3.87 24.20 9.20
CA GLU A 158 5.07 24.98 9.51
C GLU A 158 5.87 24.29 10.63
N LEU A 159 5.19 23.82 11.67
CA LEU A 159 5.83 23.08 12.76
C LEU A 159 6.44 21.76 12.28
N GLU A 160 5.75 21.02 11.41
CA GLU A 160 6.26 19.80 10.79
C GLU A 160 7.56 20.09 10.02
N VAL A 161 7.53 21.07 9.12
CA VAL A 161 8.68 21.43 8.28
C VAL A 161 9.84 21.96 9.12
N GLN A 162 9.58 22.84 10.11
CA GLN A 162 10.61 23.35 11.01
C GLN A 162 11.28 22.22 11.83
N THR A 163 10.47 21.28 12.31
CA THR A 163 10.97 20.12 13.08
C THR A 163 11.85 19.25 12.19
N LEU A 164 11.41 18.93 10.98
CA LEU A 164 12.19 18.14 10.02
C LEU A 164 13.47 18.85 9.59
N SER A 165 13.39 20.15 9.35
CA SER A 165 14.54 21.00 9.01
C SER A 165 15.61 20.99 10.11
N SER A 166 15.19 20.94 11.38
CA SER A 166 16.09 20.88 12.52
C SER A 166 16.57 19.45 12.82
N PHE A 167 15.78 18.46 12.42
CA PHE A 167 16.07 17.04 12.64
C PHE A 167 17.09 16.50 11.63
N PHE A 168 16.94 16.80 10.34
CA PHE A 168 17.84 16.35 9.28
C PHE A 168 18.92 17.39 8.97
N LYS A 169 20.13 16.94 8.65
CA LYS A 169 21.20 17.84 8.21
C LYS A 169 20.87 18.51 6.87
N SER A 170 20.32 17.73 5.95
CA SER A 170 19.84 18.18 4.64
C SER A 170 18.96 17.10 4.03
N ALA A 171 18.06 17.44 3.13
CA ALA A 171 17.21 16.47 2.47
C ALA A 171 16.96 16.80 0.99
N CYS A 172 16.38 15.83 0.27
CA CYS A 172 15.48 16.12 -0.83
C CYS A 172 14.08 15.67 -0.44
N ARG A 173 13.19 16.64 -0.22
CA ARG A 173 11.76 16.44 0.06
C ARG A 173 10.91 17.13 -1.01
N PRO A 174 10.84 16.58 -2.24
CA PRO A 174 10.25 17.28 -3.37
C PRO A 174 8.72 17.24 -3.33
N GLY A 175 8.08 18.19 -4.00
CA GLY A 175 6.62 18.30 -4.10
C GLY A 175 6.04 19.37 -3.19
N PRO A 176 4.71 19.55 -3.15
CA PRO A 176 4.07 20.55 -2.30
C PRO A 176 4.20 20.16 -0.82
N TRP A 177 4.52 21.14 0.03
CA TRP A 177 4.52 21.01 1.48
C TRP A 177 3.23 21.57 2.07
N SER A 178 2.65 22.58 1.43
CA SER A 178 1.37 23.21 1.73
C SER A 178 0.49 23.20 0.48
N ASP A 179 -0.83 23.24 0.67
CA ASP A 179 -1.81 23.41 -0.41
C ASP A 179 -1.89 24.86 -0.91
N ASP A 180 -1.37 25.82 -0.12
CA ASP A 180 -1.20 27.22 -0.53
C ASP A 180 0.21 27.43 -1.10
N ASP A 181 0.28 27.81 -2.39
CA ASP A 181 1.53 28.01 -3.12
C ASP A 181 2.45 29.08 -2.51
N ASN A 182 1.90 30.14 -1.90
CA ASN A 182 2.71 31.20 -1.29
C ASN A 182 3.31 30.70 0.02
N VAL A 183 2.52 29.98 0.83
CA VAL A 183 3.00 29.34 2.07
C VAL A 183 4.05 28.28 1.73
N ASP A 184 3.80 27.45 0.72
CA ASP A 184 4.76 26.45 0.25
C ASP A 184 6.10 27.07 -0.18
N ALA A 185 6.04 28.16 -0.96
CA ALA A 185 7.23 28.88 -1.40
C ALA A 185 8.01 29.52 -0.24
N ASP A 186 7.30 30.14 0.73
CA ASP A 186 7.92 30.71 1.94
C ASP A 186 8.60 29.62 2.78
N LEU A 187 7.91 28.52 3.05
CA LEU A 187 8.46 27.39 3.82
C LEU A 187 9.72 26.83 3.13
N LYS A 188 9.69 26.62 1.81
CA LYS A 188 10.86 26.13 1.05
C LYS A 188 12.02 27.11 1.05
N SER A 189 11.75 28.41 1.08
CA SER A 189 12.77 29.45 1.21
C SER A 189 13.44 29.41 2.58
N ARG A 190 12.63 29.38 3.65
CA ARG A 190 13.11 29.38 5.05
C ARG A 190 13.81 28.09 5.46
N PHE A 191 13.32 26.95 4.97
CA PHE A 191 13.78 25.61 5.33
C PHE A 191 14.44 24.91 4.13
N SER A 192 15.28 25.66 3.40
CA SER A 192 15.91 25.23 2.15
C SER A 192 16.85 24.01 2.29
N ASN A 193 17.31 23.69 3.50
CA ASN A 193 18.09 22.47 3.75
C ASN A 193 17.31 21.20 3.40
N LEU A 194 15.97 21.20 3.51
CA LEU A 194 15.11 20.07 3.12
C LEU A 194 15.02 19.86 1.60
N CYS A 195 15.54 20.79 0.81
CA CYS A 195 15.57 20.75 -0.65
C CYS A 195 16.99 20.59 -1.21
N ALA A 196 18.01 20.67 -0.37
CA ALA A 196 19.41 20.78 -0.77
C ALA A 196 19.94 19.58 -1.58
N LEU A 197 19.32 18.41 -1.48
CA LEU A 197 19.75 17.19 -2.18
C LEU A 197 19.00 16.91 -3.48
N CYS A 198 17.98 17.71 -3.83
CA CYS A 198 17.12 17.47 -5.00
C CYS A 198 17.80 17.71 -6.35
N GLY A 199 19.04 18.19 -6.35
CA GLY A 199 19.78 18.55 -7.54
C GLY A 199 19.60 20.01 -7.94
N GLN A 200 20.44 20.45 -8.87
CA GLN A 200 20.47 21.84 -9.32
C GLN A 200 19.21 22.19 -10.11
N ASN A 201 18.69 23.40 -9.94
CA ASN A 201 17.48 23.90 -10.62
C ASN A 201 16.19 23.09 -10.36
N ALA A 202 16.18 22.21 -9.36
CA ALA A 202 15.04 21.37 -9.01
C ALA A 202 13.83 22.17 -8.48
N LYS A 203 14.07 23.37 -7.94
CA LYS A 203 13.06 24.19 -7.23
C LYS A 203 12.26 23.39 -6.18
N CYS A 204 12.84 22.32 -5.65
CA CYS A 204 12.20 21.40 -4.72
C CYS A 204 10.86 20.79 -5.19
N SER A 205 10.61 20.73 -6.50
CA SER A 205 9.41 20.07 -7.05
C SER A 205 9.69 18.67 -7.59
N LYS A 206 10.97 18.34 -7.83
CA LYS A 206 11.41 17.06 -8.37
C LYS A 206 12.88 16.81 -8.07
N TYR A 207 13.33 15.58 -8.32
CA TYR A 207 14.75 15.30 -8.50
C TYR A 207 15.23 15.79 -9.87
N THR A 208 16.42 16.37 -9.90
CA THR A 208 17.17 16.70 -11.13
C THR A 208 18.59 16.10 -11.10
N ASN A 209 18.87 15.24 -10.13
CA ASN A 209 20.15 14.54 -10.01
C ASN A 209 20.42 13.70 -11.26
N ASN A 210 21.69 13.60 -11.64
CA ASN A 210 22.10 12.76 -12.75
C ASN A 210 21.91 11.28 -12.38
N MET A 211 20.97 10.62 -13.03
CA MET A 211 20.74 9.18 -12.87
C MET A 211 21.83 8.34 -13.56
N GLY A 212 22.62 8.92 -14.47
CA GLY A 212 23.54 8.16 -15.31
C GLY A 212 22.80 7.40 -16.43
N PRO A 213 23.34 6.27 -16.92
CA PRO A 213 22.77 5.58 -18.07
C PRO A 213 21.39 4.99 -17.78
N ASN A 214 20.58 4.89 -18.83
CA ASN A 214 19.32 4.15 -18.77
C ASN A 214 19.62 2.65 -18.70
N ILE A 215 18.90 1.96 -17.81
CA ILE A 215 19.01 0.51 -17.62
C ILE A 215 17.67 -0.09 -18.02
N ASN A 216 17.69 -1.17 -18.81
CA ASN A 216 16.48 -1.86 -19.23
C ASN A 216 15.66 -2.32 -18.02
N ASN A 217 14.34 -2.18 -18.10
CA ASN A 217 13.39 -2.52 -17.03
C ASN A 217 13.54 -1.70 -15.74
N VAL A 218 14.18 -0.53 -15.81
CA VAL A 218 14.24 0.42 -14.70
C VAL A 218 13.81 1.80 -15.19
N ASP A 219 12.75 2.34 -14.60
CA ASP A 219 12.33 3.71 -14.87
C ASP A 219 13.14 4.70 -14.04
N ASN A 220 14.04 5.45 -14.70
CA ASN A 220 14.84 6.50 -14.06
C ASN A 220 14.02 7.75 -13.68
N ASN A 221 12.78 7.88 -14.17
CA ASN A 221 11.87 8.96 -13.79
C ASN A 221 11.04 8.64 -12.55
N ASN A 222 11.03 7.38 -12.11
CA ASN A 222 10.32 6.96 -10.91
C ASN A 222 10.94 7.59 -9.65
N ARG A 223 10.08 8.21 -8.83
CA ARG A 223 10.45 8.95 -7.61
C ARG A 223 11.23 8.12 -6.58
N HIS A 224 10.89 6.85 -6.39
CA HIS A 224 11.60 5.96 -5.46
C HIS A 224 12.98 5.58 -5.99
N ILE A 225 13.09 5.33 -7.30
CA ILE A 225 14.37 5.06 -7.95
C ILE A 225 15.28 6.29 -7.85
N GLN A 226 14.74 7.49 -8.03
CA GLN A 226 15.44 8.76 -7.84
C GLN A 226 15.88 8.99 -6.38
N ALA A 227 15.01 8.69 -5.41
CA ALA A 227 15.36 8.79 -3.98
C ALA A 227 16.48 7.82 -3.58
N LEU A 228 16.46 6.58 -4.10
CA LEU A 228 17.55 5.62 -3.90
C LEU A 228 18.86 6.08 -4.57
N GLU A 229 18.77 6.70 -5.74
CA GLU A 229 19.94 7.28 -6.41
C GLU A 229 20.48 8.51 -5.69
N CYS A 230 19.61 9.35 -5.14
CA CYS A 230 19.97 10.44 -4.22
C CYS A 230 20.73 9.88 -3.02
N MET A 231 20.24 8.81 -2.40
CA MET A 231 20.91 8.18 -1.27
C MET A 231 22.29 7.63 -1.67
N ARG A 232 22.39 6.96 -2.81
CA ARG A 232 23.66 6.40 -3.31
C ARG A 232 24.69 7.48 -3.66
N SER A 233 24.24 8.57 -4.26
CA SER A 233 25.09 9.64 -4.77
C SER A 233 25.56 10.62 -3.71
N ASN A 234 25.03 10.49 -2.48
CA ASN A 234 25.44 11.24 -1.32
C ASN A 234 26.16 10.30 -0.34
N ASP A 235 27.08 10.84 0.47
CA ASP A 235 27.95 10.09 1.38
C ASP A 235 27.21 9.04 2.24
N ASN A 236 27.97 8.16 2.90
CA ASN A 236 27.50 7.09 3.81
C ASN A 236 26.73 7.57 5.07
N ASN A 237 26.25 8.82 5.11
CA ASN A 237 25.35 9.37 6.12
C ASN A 237 23.99 9.79 5.50
N THR A 238 23.58 9.11 4.42
CA THR A 238 22.35 9.39 3.69
C THR A 238 21.45 8.17 3.68
N PHE A 239 20.14 8.36 3.85
CA PHE A 239 19.14 7.30 3.81
C PHE A 239 17.95 7.69 2.94
N ALA A 240 17.14 6.70 2.54
CA ALA A 240 15.94 6.90 1.72
C ALA A 240 14.72 6.18 2.30
N TYR A 241 13.53 6.75 2.10
CA TYR A 241 12.25 6.13 2.44
C TYR A 241 11.47 5.81 1.17
N VAL A 242 11.28 4.53 0.83
CA VAL A 242 10.82 4.14 -0.51
C VAL A 242 9.97 2.88 -0.50
N ALA A 243 9.27 2.59 -1.60
CA ALA A 243 8.55 1.34 -1.76
C ALA A 243 9.51 0.15 -2.00
N TRP A 244 9.22 -0.98 -1.34
CA TRP A 244 10.03 -2.20 -1.40
C TRP A 244 10.25 -2.71 -2.83
N GLN A 245 9.22 -2.65 -3.69
CA GLN A 245 9.33 -3.04 -5.10
C GLN A 245 10.44 -2.27 -5.85
N HIS A 246 10.65 -0.99 -5.50
CA HIS A 246 11.68 -0.15 -6.10
C HIS A 246 13.05 -0.41 -5.48
N VAL A 247 13.13 -0.77 -4.20
CA VAL A 247 14.37 -1.26 -3.58
C VAL A 247 14.86 -2.53 -4.30
N ARG A 248 13.96 -3.49 -4.54
CA ARG A 248 14.29 -4.72 -5.28
C ARG A 248 14.76 -4.40 -6.70
N THR A 249 14.01 -3.58 -7.43
CA THR A 249 14.38 -3.16 -8.79
C THR A 249 15.76 -2.49 -8.81
N TYR A 250 15.99 -1.55 -7.89
CA TYR A 250 17.23 -0.80 -7.79
C TYR A 250 18.42 -1.70 -7.46
N PHE A 251 18.33 -2.59 -6.47
CA PHE A 251 19.46 -3.41 -6.02
C PHE A 251 19.57 -4.79 -6.68
N ASN A 252 18.62 -5.21 -7.52
CA ASN A 252 18.75 -6.43 -8.33
C ASN A 252 19.15 -6.12 -9.76
N ILE A 253 18.64 -5.02 -10.32
CA ILE A 253 18.81 -4.70 -11.74
C ILE A 253 19.76 -3.53 -11.91
N ARG A 254 19.48 -2.40 -11.24
CA ARG A 254 20.15 -1.14 -11.52
C ARG A 254 21.57 -1.05 -10.95
N ASN A 255 21.71 -1.36 -9.67
CA ASN A 255 22.94 -1.23 -8.90
C ASN A 255 23.18 -2.48 -8.03
N PRO A 256 23.32 -3.68 -8.61
CA PRO A 256 23.43 -4.91 -7.83
C PRO A 256 24.70 -5.05 -6.99
N ARG A 257 25.79 -4.39 -7.41
CA ARG A 257 27.11 -4.52 -6.77
C ARG A 257 27.21 -3.85 -5.41
N ILE A 258 26.40 -2.82 -5.16
CA ILE A 258 26.43 -2.05 -3.91
C ILE A 258 25.42 -2.55 -2.88
N ARG A 259 24.62 -3.56 -3.22
CA ARG A 259 23.51 -4.04 -2.38
C ARG A 259 23.94 -4.33 -0.93
N ALA A 260 25.05 -5.04 -0.77
CA ALA A 260 25.59 -5.42 0.54
C ALA A 260 26.07 -4.21 1.39
N SER A 261 26.18 -3.02 0.81
CA SER A 261 26.54 -1.79 1.51
C SER A 261 25.34 -1.13 2.21
N TYR A 262 24.14 -1.70 2.09
CA TYR A 262 22.90 -1.14 2.64
C TYR A 262 22.09 -2.17 3.44
N SER A 263 21.24 -1.65 4.32
CA SER A 263 20.32 -2.40 5.15
C SER A 263 18.95 -1.73 5.14
N LEU A 264 17.90 -2.49 5.44
CA LEU A 264 16.63 -1.91 5.88
C LEU A 264 16.73 -1.54 7.35
N LEU A 265 16.28 -0.33 7.68
CA LEU A 265 16.01 0.08 9.06
C LEU A 265 14.55 -0.24 9.40
N CYS A 266 14.35 -0.99 10.47
CA CYS A 266 13.03 -1.39 10.95
C CYS A 266 12.50 -0.40 12.01
N ALA A 267 11.18 -0.42 12.22
CA ALA A 267 10.52 0.44 13.21
C ALA A 267 10.97 0.17 14.66
N ASP A 268 11.41 -1.06 14.96
CA ASP A 268 12.00 -1.45 16.24
C ASP A 268 13.47 -1.02 16.40
N GLY A 269 14.04 -0.33 15.40
CA GLY A 269 15.43 0.11 15.37
C GLY A 269 16.43 -0.96 14.92
N SER A 270 16.00 -2.19 14.66
CA SER A 270 16.86 -3.24 14.12
C SER A 270 17.23 -3.00 12.66
N LEU A 271 18.34 -3.61 12.22
CA LEU A 271 18.76 -3.61 10.83
C LEU A 271 18.56 -4.98 10.20
N ARG A 272 18.04 -4.99 8.96
CA ARG A 272 17.97 -6.18 8.11
C ARG A 272 18.86 -5.95 6.88
N PRO A 273 20.00 -6.64 6.77
CA PRO A 273 20.89 -6.48 5.61
C PRO A 273 20.17 -6.76 4.30
N LEU A 274 20.47 -5.98 3.26
CA LEU A 274 19.99 -6.25 1.91
C LEU A 274 20.83 -7.37 1.28
N THR A 275 20.52 -8.62 1.61
CA THR A 275 21.11 -9.79 0.94
C THR A 275 20.43 -10.05 -0.40
N LEU A 276 21.04 -10.88 -1.25
CA LEU A 276 20.39 -11.33 -2.49
C LEU A 276 19.05 -11.99 -2.18
N GLU A 277 19.02 -12.91 -1.22
CA GLU A 277 17.81 -13.62 -0.78
C GLU A 277 16.73 -12.64 -0.32
N ALA A 278 17.08 -11.66 0.52
CA ALA A 278 16.15 -10.65 0.99
C ALA A 278 15.51 -9.91 -0.19
N THR A 279 16.30 -9.44 -1.16
CA THR A 279 15.81 -8.70 -2.33
C THR A 279 15.08 -9.54 -3.38
N LEU A 280 15.21 -10.87 -3.34
CA LEU A 280 14.41 -11.76 -4.19
C LEU A 280 13.01 -11.98 -3.63
N SER A 281 12.83 -11.85 -2.30
CA SER A 281 11.52 -11.93 -1.65
C SER A 281 10.55 -10.84 -2.13
N ASN A 282 9.31 -11.25 -2.37
CA ASN A 282 8.17 -10.38 -2.68
C ASN A 282 7.57 -9.70 -1.44
N VAL A 283 8.18 -9.91 -0.27
CA VAL A 283 7.81 -9.30 1.01
C VAL A 283 9.07 -8.75 1.66
N ALA A 284 9.00 -7.50 2.14
CA ALA A 284 10.11 -6.86 2.82
C ALA A 284 10.40 -7.55 4.17
N PRO A 285 11.69 -7.75 4.53
CA PRO A 285 12.07 -8.25 5.86
C PRO A 285 11.46 -7.45 7.02
N CYS A 286 11.31 -6.14 6.83
CA CYS A 286 10.53 -5.26 7.69
C CYS A 286 10.11 -4.02 6.91
N SER A 287 9.11 -3.29 7.39
CA SER A 287 8.62 -2.05 6.79
C SER A 287 7.95 -1.16 7.84
N PHE A 288 7.85 0.14 7.55
CA PHE A 288 7.09 1.09 8.36
C PHE A 288 5.60 1.06 8.02
N VAL A 289 5.27 0.70 6.78
CA VAL A 289 3.90 0.52 6.31
C VAL A 289 3.81 -0.76 5.50
N LYS A 290 2.72 -1.50 5.70
CA LYS A 290 2.30 -2.63 4.86
C LYS A 290 0.88 -2.34 4.40
N GLN A 291 0.71 -2.11 3.10
CA GLN A 291 -0.60 -1.89 2.50
C GLN A 291 -1.12 -3.22 1.95
N PRO A 292 -2.16 -3.82 2.55
CA PRO A 292 -2.79 -5.01 1.98
C PRO A 292 -3.28 -4.73 0.55
N TRP A 293 -3.45 -5.78 -0.24
CA TRP A 293 -4.20 -5.66 -1.48
C TRP A 293 -5.68 -5.40 -1.18
N GLY A 294 -6.39 -4.78 -2.13
CA GLY A 294 -7.84 -4.79 -2.14
C GLY A 294 -8.37 -6.21 -2.08
N ALA A 295 -9.59 -6.39 -1.57
CA ALA A 295 -10.09 -7.72 -1.27
C ALA A 295 -11.58 -7.86 -1.49
N ILE A 296 -11.99 -9.10 -1.72
CA ILE A 296 -13.37 -9.52 -1.56
C ILE A 296 -13.51 -9.94 -0.11
N VAL A 297 -14.44 -9.28 0.59
CA VAL A 297 -14.70 -9.49 2.01
C VAL A 297 -16.13 -9.94 2.20
N ALA A 298 -16.32 -11.00 2.99
CA ALA A 298 -17.63 -11.51 3.37
C ALA A 298 -17.82 -11.41 4.87
N SER A 299 -19.07 -11.36 5.32
CA SER A 299 -19.36 -11.53 6.74
C SER A 299 -18.88 -12.91 7.21
N THR A 300 -18.43 -13.03 8.47
CA THR A 300 -17.92 -14.31 9.00
C THR A 300 -18.91 -15.46 8.80
N ALA A 301 -20.22 -15.18 8.94
CA ALA A 301 -21.29 -16.16 8.74
C ALA A 301 -21.39 -16.68 7.29
N LYS A 302 -20.99 -15.87 6.31
CA LYS A 302 -21.15 -16.17 4.88
C LYS A 302 -19.83 -16.49 4.18
N ALA A 303 -18.69 -16.27 4.82
CA ALA A 303 -17.37 -16.41 4.24
C ALA A 303 -17.11 -17.77 3.57
N SER A 304 -17.53 -18.88 4.19
CA SER A 304 -17.37 -20.22 3.61
C SER A 304 -18.19 -20.38 2.32
N GLN A 305 -19.46 -19.98 2.35
CA GLN A 305 -20.37 -20.03 1.20
C GLN A 305 -19.82 -19.17 0.04
N VAL A 306 -19.45 -17.92 0.33
CA VAL A 306 -18.91 -16.99 -0.68
C VAL A 306 -17.59 -17.53 -1.24
N SER A 307 -16.70 -18.06 -0.42
CA SER A 307 -15.42 -18.63 -0.88
C SER A 307 -15.63 -19.82 -1.82
N SER A 308 -16.63 -20.68 -1.58
CA SER A 308 -16.96 -21.76 -2.51
C SER A 308 -17.50 -21.27 -3.84
N SER A 309 -18.37 -20.26 -3.83
CA SER A 309 -18.99 -19.72 -5.06
C SER A 309 -18.02 -18.96 -5.96
N ILE A 310 -16.96 -18.38 -5.40
CA ILE A 310 -15.93 -17.66 -6.18
C ILE A 310 -14.97 -18.63 -6.88
N LYS A 311 -14.81 -19.86 -6.37
CA LYS A 311 -13.85 -20.85 -6.90
C LYS A 311 -14.43 -21.77 -7.98
N SER A 312 -15.75 -21.84 -8.10
CA SER A 312 -16.47 -22.62 -9.11
C SER A 312 -16.54 -21.89 -10.44
#